data_AF-F9Y9W7-F1
#
_entry.id   AF-F9Y9W7-F1
#
_cell.length_a   1.000
_cell.length_b   1.000
_cell.length_c   1.000
_cell.angle_alpha   90.00
_cell.angle_beta   90.00
_cell.angle_gamma   90.00
#
_symmetry.space_group_name_H-M   'P 1'
#
loop_
_entity.id
_entity.type
_entity.pdbx_description
1 polymer ?
#
loop_
_entity_poly.entity_id
_entity_poly.type
_entity_poly.pdbx_seq_one_letter_code
_entity_poly.pdbx_strand_id
1 'polypeptide(L)'
;MARDAVSKGGRGLHYALLLGLAAYTTSHTFNVLRNTPFAAITLQQTGAQLQASLARAVNAEATPERLAILIDNAVTNTDREMADALIALADARDLTLPSDVLERHSALVDRLDNPFNRATDCVACMWDFDNCQSISQALWCKGPVILTPVDDVFVLTQAGIDAATGQEVDQLDVTLAVVGLGATGLVLVSGGSSYIVKAGAGALKVAKGMGKLPPALLRTLREAADVPVNWGRVGDLTIGRAAVGDVVDMTRIAPLGRMAGDFGQIVTRTSPADGIRLLAHVDNGADMARVARVTDAVGVDAPRTFEVLGKSRVFRIAARLSDDVFAAITGILLLAGQWAALLGGWAAQFGLRVLRRSLR
;
A
#
# COMPACT_ATOMS: atom_id res chain seq x y z
N MET A 1 -12.21 -50.61 52.49
CA MET A 1 -13.27 -50.54 51.45
C MET A 1 -14.03 -49.20 51.37
N ALA A 2 -14.06 -48.34 52.40
CA ALA A 2 -14.82 -47.07 52.34
C ALA A 2 -14.07 -45.85 51.76
N ARG A 3 -12.73 -45.90 51.59
CA ARG A 3 -11.92 -44.77 51.03
C ARG A 3 -11.93 -44.67 49.50
N ASP A 4 -12.34 -45.71 48.77
CA ASP A 4 -12.33 -45.73 47.30
C ASP A 4 -13.62 -45.20 46.65
N ALA A 5 -14.70 -45.03 47.41
CA ALA A 5 -15.97 -44.52 46.90
C ALA A 5 -15.96 -42.98 46.73
N VAL A 6 -15.25 -42.26 47.60
CA VAL A 6 -15.20 -40.78 47.61
C VAL A 6 -14.35 -40.23 46.45
N SER A 7 -13.34 -40.96 45.96
CA SER A 7 -12.47 -40.48 44.87
C SER A 7 -13.04 -40.68 43.45
N LYS A 8 -14.10 -41.48 43.29
CA LYS A 8 -14.76 -41.74 41.99
C LYS A 8 -15.84 -40.72 41.66
N GLY A 9 -16.58 -40.23 42.67
CA GLY A 9 -17.65 -39.23 42.48
C GLY A 9 -17.14 -37.85 42.05
N GLY A 10 -16.04 -37.37 42.65
CA GLY A 10 -15.50 -36.03 42.36
C GLY A 10 -14.93 -35.87 40.95
N ARG A 11 -14.42 -36.95 40.35
CA ARG A 11 -13.86 -36.93 38.99
C ARG A 11 -14.96 -36.81 37.93
N GLY A 12 -16.09 -37.51 38.10
CA GLY A 12 -17.22 -37.44 37.18
C GLY A 12 -17.83 -36.04 37.09
N LEU A 13 -18.02 -35.40 38.25
CA LEU A 13 -18.53 -34.02 38.32
C LEU A 13 -17.57 -33.02 37.67
N HIS A 14 -16.26 -33.19 37.87
CA HIS A 14 -15.24 -32.32 37.29
C HIS A 14 -15.20 -32.41 35.76
N TYR A 15 -15.29 -33.62 35.18
CA TYR A 15 -15.37 -33.78 33.73
C TYR A 15 -16.69 -33.27 33.14
N ALA A 16 -17.81 -33.43 33.85
CA ALA A 16 -19.11 -32.91 33.41
C ALA A 16 -19.14 -31.38 33.38
N LEU A 17 -18.54 -30.73 34.39
CA LEU A 17 -18.38 -29.27 34.42
C LEU A 17 -17.46 -28.77 33.29
N LEU A 18 -16.32 -29.44 33.07
CA LEU A 18 -15.41 -29.08 31.97
C LEU A 18 -16.06 -29.26 30.59
N LEU A 19 -16.82 -30.35 30.38
CA LEU A 19 -17.55 -30.60 29.14
C LEU A 19 -18.71 -29.62 28.94
N GLY A 20 -19.42 -29.24 30.01
CA GLY A 20 -20.48 -28.23 29.94
C GLY A 20 -19.94 -26.85 29.61
N LEU A 21 -18.84 -26.43 30.26
CA LEU A 21 -18.17 -25.17 29.98
C LEU A 21 -17.62 -25.13 28.56
N ALA A 22 -17.05 -26.26 28.11
CA ALA A 22 -16.58 -26.44 26.76
C ALA A 22 -17.74 -26.36 25.73
N ALA A 23 -18.80 -27.15 25.90
CA ALA A 23 -19.93 -27.13 24.97
C ALA A 23 -20.60 -25.75 24.89
N TYR A 24 -20.72 -25.06 26.02
CA TYR A 24 -21.25 -23.70 26.09
C TYR A 24 -20.36 -22.71 25.34
N THR A 25 -19.05 -22.72 25.59
CA THR A 25 -18.10 -21.81 24.93
C THR A 25 -17.97 -22.10 23.44
N THR A 26 -17.87 -23.37 23.01
CA THR A 26 -17.84 -23.74 21.58
C THR A 26 -19.14 -23.38 20.87
N SER A 27 -20.30 -23.64 21.48
CA SER A 27 -21.60 -23.28 20.88
C SER A 27 -21.73 -21.76 20.74
N HIS A 28 -21.27 -21.01 21.74
CA HIS A 28 -21.29 -19.55 21.70
C HIS A 28 -20.29 -19.00 20.67
N THR A 29 -19.05 -19.50 20.61
CA THR A 29 -18.04 -19.07 19.62
C THR A 29 -18.46 -19.44 18.19
N PHE A 30 -19.05 -20.62 17.99
CA PHE A 30 -19.54 -21.06 16.68
C PHE A 30 -20.75 -20.23 16.22
N ASN A 31 -21.72 -19.94 17.11
CA ASN A 31 -22.82 -19.04 16.79
C ASN A 31 -22.35 -17.62 16.53
N VAL A 32 -21.36 -17.14 17.28
CA VAL A 32 -20.73 -15.84 17.06
C VAL A 32 -20.08 -15.83 15.67
N LEU A 33 -19.13 -16.74 15.37
CA LEU A 33 -18.44 -16.82 14.07
C LEU A 33 -19.38 -17.03 12.86
N ARG A 34 -20.46 -17.81 13.02
CA ARG A 34 -21.41 -18.08 11.93
C ARG A 34 -22.31 -16.88 11.62
N ASN A 35 -22.59 -16.04 12.60
CA ASN A 35 -23.53 -14.93 12.47
C ASN A 35 -22.86 -13.55 12.35
N THR A 36 -21.53 -13.50 12.27
CA THR A 36 -20.78 -12.25 12.17
C THR A 36 -19.81 -12.31 11.00
N PRO A 37 -19.91 -11.38 10.03
CA PRO A 37 -18.89 -11.21 9.01
C PRO A 37 -17.68 -10.49 9.65
N PHE A 38 -17.01 -11.14 10.61
CA PHE A 38 -15.94 -10.54 11.42
C PHE A 38 -14.80 -9.99 10.56
N ALA A 39 -14.35 -10.72 9.54
CA ALA A 39 -13.22 -10.26 8.73
C ALA A 39 -13.51 -8.93 8.02
N ALA A 40 -14.69 -8.77 7.43
CA ALA A 40 -15.06 -7.54 6.72
C ALA A 40 -15.38 -6.39 7.67
N ILE A 41 -16.11 -6.67 8.78
CA ILE A 41 -16.47 -5.65 9.77
C ILE A 41 -15.23 -5.17 10.52
N THR A 42 -14.34 -6.07 10.96
CA THR A 42 -13.14 -5.69 11.70
C THR A 42 -12.17 -4.91 10.81
N LEU A 43 -12.03 -5.26 9.52
CA LEU A 43 -11.22 -4.49 8.58
C LEU A 43 -11.81 -3.07 8.37
N GLN A 44 -13.13 -2.95 8.17
CA GLN A 44 -13.78 -1.64 8.00
C GLN A 44 -13.71 -0.79 9.28
N GLN A 45 -13.93 -1.38 10.46
CA GLN A 45 -13.84 -0.69 11.75
C GLN A 45 -12.41 -0.22 12.04
N THR A 46 -11.40 -1.03 11.69
CA THR A 46 -9.98 -0.64 11.84
C THR A 46 -9.64 0.54 10.93
N GLY A 47 -10.13 0.55 9.69
CA GLY A 47 -9.96 1.68 8.76
C GLY A 47 -10.59 2.98 9.29
N ALA A 48 -11.84 2.92 9.74
CA ALA A 48 -12.53 4.08 10.31
C ALA A 48 -11.86 4.60 11.59
N GLN A 49 -11.38 3.70 12.45
CA GLN A 49 -10.67 4.06 13.67
C GLN A 49 -9.29 4.68 13.37
N LEU A 50 -8.59 4.18 12.34
CA LEU A 50 -7.34 4.78 11.86
C LEU A 50 -7.58 6.18 11.32
N GLN A 51 -8.58 6.34 10.45
CA GLN A 51 -8.97 7.63 9.90
C GLN A 51 -9.31 8.63 11.01
N ALA A 52 -10.15 8.24 11.97
CA ALA A 52 -10.52 9.11 13.09
C ALA A 52 -9.31 9.48 13.98
N SER A 53 -8.37 8.55 14.18
CA SER A 53 -7.16 8.80 14.98
C SER A 53 -6.18 9.73 14.28
N LEU A 54 -6.01 9.56 12.96
CA LEU A 54 -5.20 10.46 12.15
C LEU A 54 -5.84 11.84 12.03
N ALA A 55 -7.15 11.93 11.80
CA ALA A 55 -7.88 13.20 11.75
C ALA A 55 -7.75 13.98 13.07
N ARG A 56 -7.90 13.33 14.22
CA ARG A 56 -7.66 13.96 15.53
C ARG A 56 -6.23 14.47 15.68
N ALA A 57 -5.24 13.69 15.24
CA ALA A 57 -3.84 14.10 15.29
C ALA A 57 -3.57 15.30 14.37
N VAL A 58 -4.09 15.28 13.13
CA VAL A 58 -4.01 16.42 12.20
C VAL A 58 -4.64 17.65 12.84
N ASN A 59 -5.81 17.50 13.44
CA ASN A 59 -6.51 18.60 14.09
C ASN A 59 -5.71 19.20 15.26
N ALA A 60 -5.00 18.37 16.02
CA ALA A 60 -4.14 18.85 17.10
C ALA A 60 -2.91 19.63 16.59
N GLU A 61 -2.39 19.29 15.41
CA GLU A 61 -1.11 19.85 14.90
C GLU A 61 -1.30 20.99 13.90
N ALA A 62 -2.43 21.07 13.19
CA ALA A 62 -2.66 22.12 12.20
C ALA A 62 -2.98 23.47 12.87
N THR A 63 -1.94 24.17 13.33
CA THR A 63 -2.00 25.57 13.77
C THR A 63 -1.81 26.52 12.59
N PRO A 64 -2.24 27.80 12.68
CA PRO A 64 -2.02 28.78 11.62
C PRO A 64 -0.55 28.91 11.21
N GLU A 65 0.38 28.91 12.16
CA GLU A 65 1.81 29.05 11.92
C GLU A 65 2.36 27.80 11.22
N ARG A 66 1.92 26.61 11.65
CA ARG A 66 2.34 25.35 11.02
C ARG A 66 1.84 25.27 9.58
N LEU A 67 0.57 25.60 9.36
CA LEU A 67 -0.02 25.61 8.03
C LEU A 67 0.63 26.65 7.12
N ALA A 68 0.93 27.85 7.62
CA ALA A 68 1.66 28.87 6.87
C ALA A 68 3.01 28.36 6.33
N ILE A 69 3.79 27.66 7.16
CA ILE A 69 5.08 27.07 6.75
C ILE A 69 4.87 26.00 5.66
N LEU A 70 3.88 25.13 5.82
CA LEU A 70 3.61 24.05 4.88
C LEU A 70 3.10 24.59 3.54
N ILE A 71 2.22 25.60 3.56
CA ILE A 71 1.72 26.28 2.36
C ILE A 71 2.89 26.96 1.65
N ASP A 72 3.79 27.63 2.37
CA ASP A 72 4.93 28.29 1.76
C ASP A 72 5.92 27.30 1.11
N ASN A 73 6.15 26.16 1.76
CA ASN A 73 6.92 25.07 1.16
C ASN A 73 6.24 24.54 -0.10
N ALA A 74 4.93 24.34 -0.09
CA ALA A 74 4.18 23.91 -1.26
C ALA A 74 4.29 24.95 -2.39
N VAL A 75 4.15 26.24 -2.08
CA VAL A 75 4.30 27.33 -3.05
C VAL A 75 5.70 27.39 -3.65
N THR A 76 6.73 27.24 -2.81
CA THR A 76 8.14 27.23 -3.24
C THR A 76 8.44 26.06 -4.17
N ASN A 77 7.80 24.91 -3.94
CA ASN A 77 7.94 23.72 -4.78
C ASN A 77 6.98 23.70 -5.98
N THR A 78 6.26 24.79 -6.24
CA THR A 78 5.23 24.88 -7.31
C THR A 78 4.15 23.81 -7.17
N ASP A 79 3.87 23.37 -5.94
CA ASP A 79 2.85 22.37 -5.62
C ASP A 79 1.53 23.06 -5.26
N ARG A 80 0.87 23.56 -6.30
CA ARG A 80 -0.41 24.27 -6.16
C ARG A 80 -1.46 23.42 -5.44
N GLU A 81 -1.62 22.16 -5.83
CA GLU A 81 -2.72 21.36 -5.28
C GLU A 81 -2.52 21.06 -3.79
N MET A 82 -1.28 20.89 -3.33
CA MET A 82 -1.00 20.77 -1.89
C MET A 82 -1.28 22.10 -1.15
N ALA A 83 -0.87 23.24 -1.73
CA ALA A 83 -1.17 24.55 -1.15
C ALA A 83 -2.69 24.76 -1.02
N ASP A 84 -3.45 24.47 -2.08
CA ASP A 84 -4.92 24.52 -2.09
C ASP A 84 -5.52 23.60 -1.02
N ALA A 85 -5.02 22.37 -0.88
CA ALA A 85 -5.52 21.40 0.11
C ALA A 85 -5.23 21.82 1.57
N LEU A 86 -4.12 22.52 1.82
CA LEU A 86 -3.75 23.05 3.13
C LEU A 86 -4.54 24.32 3.48
N ILE A 87 -4.80 25.20 2.51
CA ILE A 87 -5.68 26.36 2.68
C ILE A 87 -7.11 25.88 2.98
N ALA A 88 -7.63 24.92 2.21
CA ALA A 88 -8.95 24.33 2.46
C ALA A 88 -9.05 23.69 3.85
N LEU A 89 -7.95 23.16 4.40
CA LEU A 89 -7.91 22.66 5.78
C LEU A 89 -7.94 23.78 6.82
N ALA A 90 -7.30 24.92 6.55
CA ALA A 90 -7.40 26.10 7.40
C ALA A 90 -8.85 26.64 7.42
N ASP A 91 -9.46 26.76 6.24
CA ASP A 91 -10.82 27.25 6.05
C ASP A 91 -11.84 26.35 6.75
N ALA A 92 -11.74 25.02 6.58
CA ALA A 92 -12.61 24.05 7.24
C ALA A 92 -12.53 24.08 8.77
N ARG A 93 -11.55 24.80 9.33
CA ARG A 93 -11.29 24.93 10.76
C ARG A 93 -11.40 26.36 11.28
N ASP A 94 -11.87 27.29 10.45
CA ASP A 94 -11.96 28.71 10.77
C ASP A 94 -10.61 29.30 11.27
N LEU A 95 -9.50 28.81 10.72
CA LEU A 95 -8.16 29.29 11.06
C LEU A 95 -7.76 30.46 10.16
N THR A 96 -7.43 31.60 10.77
CA THR A 96 -6.95 32.76 10.02
C THR A 96 -5.49 32.58 9.61
N LEU A 97 -5.23 32.49 8.31
CA LEU A 97 -3.87 32.45 7.76
C LEU A 97 -3.29 33.87 7.57
N PRO A 98 -1.95 34.04 7.67
CA PRO A 98 -1.29 35.29 7.35
C PRO A 98 -1.53 35.74 5.90
N SER A 99 -1.76 37.03 5.67
CA SER A 99 -2.09 37.57 4.33
C SER A 99 -0.94 37.42 3.32
N ASP A 100 0.31 37.47 3.78
CA ASP A 100 1.51 37.29 2.94
C ASP A 100 1.61 35.88 2.34
N VAL A 101 1.10 34.87 3.04
CA VAL A 101 1.03 33.48 2.54
C VAL A 101 0.00 33.38 1.43
N LEU A 102 -1.17 34.00 1.62
CA LEU A 102 -2.24 34.02 0.63
C LEU A 102 -1.85 34.81 -0.63
N GLU A 103 -1.12 35.91 -0.48
CA GLU A 103 -0.59 36.69 -1.62
C GLU A 103 0.47 35.90 -2.43
N ARG A 104 1.33 35.12 -1.76
CA ARG A 104 2.30 34.26 -2.45
C ARG A 104 1.61 33.10 -3.18
N HIS A 105 0.57 32.54 -2.57
CA HIS A 105 -0.26 31.52 -3.20
C HIS A 105 -1.01 32.06 -4.43
N SER A 106 -1.63 33.23 -4.34
CA SER A 106 -2.31 33.83 -5.50
C SER A 106 -1.34 34.13 -6.64
N ALA A 107 -0.14 34.63 -6.34
CA ALA A 107 0.91 34.84 -7.33
C ALA A 107 1.35 33.52 -8.01
N LEU A 108 1.37 32.40 -7.28
CA LEU A 108 1.61 31.08 -7.88
C LEU A 108 0.48 30.69 -8.84
N VAL A 109 -0.78 30.85 -8.41
CA VAL A 109 -1.95 30.52 -9.23
C VAL A 109 -1.95 31.35 -10.52
N ASP A 110 -1.73 32.65 -10.44
CA ASP A 110 -1.69 33.54 -11.60
C ASP A 110 -0.61 33.15 -12.62
N ARG A 111 0.55 32.68 -12.15
CA ARG A 111 1.62 32.17 -13.02
C ARG A 111 1.21 30.87 -13.74
N LEU A 112 0.62 29.92 -13.01
CA LEU A 112 0.25 28.59 -13.54
C LEU A 112 -1.01 28.61 -14.41
N ASP A 113 -1.89 29.60 -14.21
CA ASP A 113 -3.16 29.70 -14.92
C ASP A 113 -3.08 30.51 -16.23
N ASN A 114 -1.89 31.00 -16.59
CA ASN A 114 -1.66 31.65 -17.88
C ASN A 114 -1.90 30.68 -19.05
N PRO A 115 -2.92 30.91 -19.91
CA PRO A 115 -3.34 29.94 -20.91
C PRO A 115 -2.33 29.75 -22.05
N PHE A 116 -1.52 30.76 -22.36
CA PHE A 116 -0.54 30.70 -23.44
C PHE A 116 0.67 29.84 -23.03
N ASN A 117 1.16 30.06 -21.80
CA ASN A 117 2.27 29.29 -21.23
C ASN A 117 1.86 27.83 -21.00
N ARG A 118 0.64 27.55 -20.52
CA ARG A 118 0.18 26.17 -20.32
C ARG A 118 0.28 25.31 -21.57
N ALA A 119 -0.10 25.84 -22.74
CA ALA A 119 -0.08 25.06 -23.98
C ALA A 119 1.36 24.74 -24.42
N THR A 120 2.25 25.74 -24.39
CA THR A 120 3.66 25.54 -24.76
C THR A 120 4.40 24.66 -23.77
N ASP A 121 4.18 24.88 -22.47
CA ASP A 121 4.82 24.12 -21.40
C ASP A 121 4.33 22.67 -21.39
N CYS A 122 3.07 22.42 -21.74
CA CYS A 122 2.54 21.07 -21.88
C CYS A 122 3.20 20.31 -23.03
N VAL A 123 3.40 20.96 -24.18
CA VAL A 123 4.15 20.38 -25.30
C VAL A 123 5.59 20.12 -24.88
N ALA A 124 6.29 21.07 -24.27
CA ALA A 124 7.67 20.85 -23.81
C ALA A 124 7.78 19.69 -22.79
N CYS A 125 6.88 19.67 -21.80
CA CYS A 125 6.78 18.64 -20.76
C CYS A 125 6.45 17.24 -21.33
N MET A 126 5.67 17.16 -22.42
CA MET A 126 5.34 15.89 -23.05
C MET A 126 6.60 15.20 -23.63
N TRP A 127 7.56 15.98 -24.13
CA TRP A 127 8.83 15.45 -24.64
C TRP A 127 9.84 15.19 -23.52
N ASP A 128 10.00 16.12 -22.58
CA ASP A 128 11.03 16.05 -21.56
C ASP A 128 10.49 16.47 -20.18
N PHE A 129 10.70 15.61 -19.18
CA PHE A 129 10.22 15.82 -17.82
C PHE A 129 10.87 17.03 -17.12
N ASP A 130 12.07 17.43 -17.55
CA ASP A 130 12.76 18.61 -17.02
C ASP A 130 11.99 19.91 -17.32
N ASN A 131 11.08 19.90 -18.31
CA ASN A 131 10.22 21.02 -18.66
C ASN A 131 8.86 21.00 -17.94
N CYS A 132 8.58 20.00 -17.11
CA CYS A 132 7.33 19.93 -16.35
C CYS A 132 7.39 20.79 -15.08
N GLN A 133 6.54 21.79 -14.97
CA GLN A 133 6.48 22.71 -13.83
C GLN A 133 5.78 22.11 -12.60
N SER A 134 4.90 21.12 -12.79
CA SER A 134 4.20 20.44 -11.72
C SER A 134 3.96 18.96 -12.02
N ILE A 135 3.67 18.18 -10.98
CA ILE A 135 3.30 16.76 -11.09
C ILE A 135 2.00 16.60 -11.89
N SER A 136 1.01 17.45 -11.63
CA SER A 136 -0.26 17.48 -12.34
C SER A 136 -0.09 17.78 -13.83
N GLN A 137 0.81 18.69 -14.20
CA GLN A 137 1.13 18.96 -15.60
C GLN A 137 1.76 17.74 -16.29
N ALA A 138 2.75 17.09 -15.65
CA ALA A 138 3.36 15.88 -16.19
C ALA A 138 2.32 14.77 -16.42
N LEU A 139 1.37 14.61 -15.50
CA LEU A 139 0.32 13.60 -15.62
C LEU A 139 -0.70 13.93 -16.71
N TRP A 140 -1.13 15.18 -16.87
CA TRP A 140 -2.11 15.53 -17.91
C TRP A 140 -1.47 15.61 -19.31
N CYS A 141 -0.22 16.06 -19.41
CA CYS A 141 0.47 16.23 -20.68
C CYS A 141 1.12 14.93 -21.20
N LYS A 142 1.70 14.12 -20.30
CA LYS A 142 2.43 12.89 -20.67
C LYS A 142 1.75 11.60 -20.19
N GLY A 143 0.94 11.68 -19.15
CA GLY A 143 0.24 10.51 -18.57
C GLY A 143 -0.61 9.71 -19.55
N PRO A 144 -1.35 10.32 -20.52
CA PRO A 144 -2.09 9.55 -21.51
C PRO A 144 -1.22 8.61 -22.34
N VAL A 145 0.05 8.94 -22.57
CA VAL A 145 1.00 8.08 -23.31
C VAL A 145 1.54 6.99 -22.38
N ILE A 146 2.04 7.36 -21.20
CA ILE A 146 2.71 6.45 -20.26
C ILE A 146 1.75 5.39 -19.69
N LEU A 147 0.46 5.70 -19.54
CA LEU A 147 -0.52 4.77 -19.03
C LEU A 147 -1.00 3.74 -20.09
N THR A 148 -0.56 3.86 -21.34
CA THR A 148 -0.90 2.90 -22.40
C THR A 148 0.11 1.76 -22.47
N PRO A 149 -0.28 0.57 -22.96
CA PRO A 149 0.67 -0.50 -23.28
C PRO A 149 1.72 -0.11 -24.33
N VAL A 150 1.47 0.97 -25.09
CA VAL A 150 2.37 1.45 -26.15
C VAL A 150 3.69 1.94 -25.56
N ASP A 151 3.65 2.62 -24.40
CA ASP A 151 4.86 3.06 -23.69
C ASP A 151 5.73 1.87 -23.28
N ASP A 152 5.12 0.84 -22.67
CA ASP A 152 5.84 -0.37 -22.25
C ASP A 152 6.54 -1.05 -23.45
N VAL A 153 5.86 -1.15 -24.60
CA VAL A 153 6.43 -1.71 -25.84
C VAL A 153 7.57 -0.84 -26.39
N PHE A 154 7.39 0.49 -26.41
CA PHE A 154 8.40 1.42 -26.89
C PHE A 154 9.67 1.36 -26.05
N VAL A 155 9.54 1.39 -24.72
CA VAL A 155 10.66 1.27 -23.77
C VAL A 155 11.44 -0.03 -23.98
N LEU A 156 10.73 -1.16 -24.10
CA LEU A 156 11.38 -2.46 -24.33
C LEU A 156 12.07 -2.54 -25.69
N THR A 157 11.49 -1.91 -26.71
CA THR A 157 12.09 -1.85 -28.05
C THR A 157 13.38 -1.04 -28.04
N GLN A 158 13.35 0.14 -27.42
CA GLN A 158 14.53 1.00 -27.29
C GLN A 158 15.63 0.29 -26.48
N ALA A 159 15.29 -0.29 -25.33
CA ALA A 159 16.24 -1.04 -24.53
C ALA A 159 16.85 -2.24 -25.26
N GLY A 160 16.08 -2.90 -26.14
CA GLY A 160 16.60 -3.95 -27.01
C GLY A 160 17.61 -3.43 -28.04
N ILE A 161 17.39 -2.24 -28.60
CA ILE A 161 18.33 -1.56 -29.50
C ILE A 161 19.59 -1.18 -28.73
N ASP A 162 19.45 -0.60 -27.54
CA ASP A 162 20.56 -0.19 -26.70
C ASP A 162 21.43 -1.41 -26.32
N ALA A 163 20.79 -2.50 -25.89
CA ALA A 163 21.48 -3.77 -25.62
C ALA A 163 22.21 -4.34 -26.85
N ALA A 164 21.59 -4.27 -28.04
CA ALA A 164 22.18 -4.76 -29.29
C ALA A 164 23.35 -3.88 -29.79
N THR A 165 23.32 -2.59 -29.47
CA THR A 165 24.37 -1.62 -29.85
C THR A 165 25.43 -1.42 -28.78
N GLY A 166 25.32 -2.11 -27.64
CA GLY A 166 26.26 -2.01 -26.52
C GLY A 166 26.15 -0.71 -25.72
N GLN A 167 25.01 -0.02 -25.82
CA GLN A 167 24.69 1.15 -25.00
C GLN A 167 24.20 0.73 -23.61
N GLU A 168 24.25 1.67 -22.66
CA GLU A 168 23.75 1.44 -21.31
C GLU A 168 22.23 1.25 -21.31
N VAL A 169 21.77 0.17 -20.70
CA VAL A 169 20.35 -0.14 -20.57
C VAL A 169 19.87 0.27 -19.19
N ASP A 170 18.82 1.09 -19.14
CA ASP A 170 18.14 1.40 -17.88
C ASP A 170 17.30 0.21 -17.40
N GLN A 171 17.92 -0.63 -16.56
CA GLN A 171 17.30 -1.85 -16.04
C GLN A 171 16.01 -1.59 -15.25
N LEU A 172 15.90 -0.42 -14.59
CA LEU A 172 14.70 -0.07 -13.85
C LEU A 172 13.52 0.19 -14.79
N ASP A 173 13.74 0.94 -15.89
CA ASP A 173 12.67 1.19 -16.87
C ASP A 173 12.26 -0.07 -17.61
N VAL A 174 13.22 -0.91 -17.97
CA VAL A 174 12.96 -2.22 -18.59
C VAL A 174 12.11 -3.08 -17.67
N THR A 175 12.52 -3.24 -16.41
CA THR A 175 11.80 -4.11 -15.47
C THR A 175 10.41 -3.56 -15.14
N LEU A 176 10.25 -2.23 -14.99
CA LEU A 176 8.94 -1.60 -14.81
C LEU A 176 8.04 -1.79 -16.05
N ALA A 177 8.59 -1.71 -17.27
CA ALA A 177 7.86 -1.99 -18.50
C ALA A 177 7.44 -3.47 -18.59
N VAL A 178 8.33 -4.40 -18.22
CA VAL A 178 8.00 -5.83 -18.12
C VAL A 178 6.88 -6.08 -17.11
N VAL A 179 6.93 -5.44 -15.95
CA VAL A 179 5.86 -5.52 -14.92
C VAL A 179 4.54 -4.95 -15.46
N GLY A 180 4.56 -3.78 -16.12
CA GLY A 180 3.38 -3.14 -16.70
C GLY A 180 2.73 -3.95 -17.83
N LEU A 181 3.55 -4.59 -18.68
CA LEU A 181 3.10 -5.44 -19.79
C LEU A 181 2.58 -6.79 -19.27
N GLY A 182 3.24 -7.40 -18.30
CA GLY A 182 2.76 -8.60 -17.60
C GLY A 182 1.44 -8.37 -16.87
N ALA A 183 1.28 -7.21 -16.23
CA ALA A 183 0.02 -6.82 -15.64
C ALA A 183 -1.08 -6.71 -16.72
N THR A 184 -0.80 -6.07 -17.85
CA THR A 184 -1.73 -5.93 -18.97
C THR A 184 -2.20 -7.29 -19.50
N GLY A 185 -1.30 -8.27 -19.63
CA GLY A 185 -1.63 -9.63 -20.05
C GLY A 185 -2.51 -10.42 -19.08
N LEU A 186 -2.48 -10.08 -17.78
CA LEU A 186 -3.23 -10.78 -16.73
C LEU A 186 -4.58 -10.13 -16.36
N VAL A 187 -4.95 -9.00 -16.97
CA VAL A 187 -6.17 -8.24 -16.61
C VAL A 187 -7.44 -9.09 -16.68
N LEU A 188 -7.55 -9.99 -17.67
CA LEU A 188 -8.74 -10.85 -17.84
C LEU A 188 -8.83 -11.97 -16.79
N VAL A 189 -7.72 -12.32 -16.13
CA VAL A 189 -7.65 -13.46 -15.18
C VAL A 189 -7.73 -12.99 -13.73
N SER A 190 -7.28 -11.76 -13.43
CA SER A 190 -7.00 -11.32 -12.06
C SER A 190 -8.08 -10.48 -11.38
N GLY A 191 -9.23 -10.25 -12.04
CA GLY A 191 -10.35 -9.50 -11.48
C GLY A 191 -10.05 -8.03 -11.18
N GLY A 192 -9.15 -7.39 -11.94
CA GLY A 192 -8.83 -5.96 -11.83
C GLY A 192 -7.58 -5.62 -11.01
N SER A 193 -7.00 -6.56 -10.27
CA SER A 193 -5.74 -6.35 -9.54
C SER A 193 -4.55 -6.02 -10.47
N SER A 194 -4.57 -6.52 -11.71
CA SER A 194 -3.55 -6.15 -12.69
C SER A 194 -3.62 -4.70 -13.16
N TYR A 195 -4.81 -4.08 -13.15
CA TYR A 195 -4.93 -2.66 -13.48
C TYR A 195 -4.21 -1.79 -12.44
N ILE A 196 -4.34 -2.16 -11.15
CA ILE A 196 -3.66 -1.49 -10.04
C ILE A 196 -2.13 -1.57 -10.23
N VAL A 197 -1.60 -2.76 -10.53
CA VAL A 197 -0.15 -2.93 -10.77
C VAL A 197 0.32 -2.08 -11.95
N LYS A 198 -0.44 -2.03 -13.07
CA LYS A 198 -0.08 -1.18 -14.22
C LYS A 198 -0.09 0.31 -13.86
N ALA A 199 -1.13 0.76 -13.15
CA ALA A 199 -1.23 2.15 -12.71
C ALA A 199 -0.04 2.54 -11.83
N GLY A 200 0.36 1.66 -10.91
CA GLY A 200 1.53 1.90 -10.08
C GLY A 200 2.86 1.86 -10.85
N ALA A 201 3.04 0.91 -11.77
CA ALA A 201 4.25 0.85 -12.61
C ALA A 201 4.39 2.11 -13.48
N GLY A 202 3.31 2.54 -14.14
CA GLY A 202 3.30 3.77 -14.93
C GLY A 202 3.54 5.03 -14.09
N ALA A 203 2.91 5.12 -12.92
CA ALA A 203 3.13 6.26 -12.01
C ALA A 203 4.57 6.28 -11.42
N LEU A 204 5.19 5.12 -11.17
CA LEU A 204 6.61 5.04 -10.77
C LEU A 204 7.55 5.49 -11.90
N LYS A 205 7.26 5.15 -13.17
CA LYS A 205 8.01 5.68 -14.32
C LYS A 205 7.91 7.21 -14.40
N VAL A 206 6.70 7.77 -14.21
CA VAL A 206 6.51 9.24 -14.15
C VAL A 206 7.31 9.83 -13.00
N ALA A 207 7.20 9.28 -11.79
CA ALA A 207 7.93 9.76 -10.62
C ALA A 207 9.45 9.72 -10.82
N LYS A 208 9.97 8.65 -11.45
CA LYS A 208 11.38 8.51 -11.80
C LYS A 208 11.80 9.57 -12.81
N GLY A 209 11.07 9.72 -13.90
CA GLY A 209 11.36 10.69 -14.96
C GLY A 209 11.34 12.13 -14.45
N MET A 210 10.47 12.44 -13.50
CA MET A 210 10.40 13.74 -12.84
C MET A 210 11.43 13.94 -11.70
N GLY A 211 12.29 12.95 -11.43
CA GLY A 211 13.23 13.02 -10.30
C GLY A 211 12.57 13.09 -8.92
N LYS A 212 11.32 12.62 -8.78
CA LYS A 212 10.53 12.66 -7.54
C LYS A 212 10.70 11.41 -6.65
N LEU A 213 11.50 10.45 -7.07
CA LEU A 213 11.85 9.29 -6.24
C LEU A 213 12.90 9.67 -5.20
N PRO A 214 12.65 9.47 -3.89
CA PRO A 214 13.70 9.64 -2.89
C PRO A 214 14.91 8.76 -3.20
N PRO A 215 16.15 9.21 -2.89
CA PRO A 215 17.35 8.43 -3.18
C PRO A 215 17.37 7.03 -2.56
N ALA A 216 16.75 6.85 -1.38
CA ALA A 216 16.62 5.54 -0.74
C ALA A 216 15.67 4.61 -1.52
N LEU A 217 14.52 5.13 -1.96
CA LEU A 217 13.56 4.38 -2.75
C LEU A 217 14.13 4.04 -4.13
N LEU A 218 14.78 4.99 -4.79
CA LEU A 218 15.40 4.76 -6.10
C LEU A 218 16.45 3.64 -6.04
N ARG A 219 17.28 3.60 -4.98
CA ARG A 219 18.21 2.48 -4.75
C ARG A 219 17.48 1.16 -4.56
N THR A 220 16.48 1.13 -3.70
CA THR A 220 15.66 -0.08 -3.48
C THR A 220 15.01 -0.59 -4.77
N LEU A 221 14.50 0.32 -5.60
CA LEU A 221 13.89 -0.02 -6.90
C LEU A 221 14.94 -0.55 -7.89
N ARG A 222 16.12 0.07 -7.96
CA ARG A 222 17.23 -0.41 -8.81
C ARG A 222 17.73 -1.78 -8.39
N GLU A 223 17.90 -2.02 -7.09
CA GLU A 223 18.27 -3.32 -6.55
C GLU A 223 17.21 -4.40 -6.88
N ALA A 224 15.93 -4.05 -6.79
CA ALA A 224 14.84 -4.95 -7.16
C ALA A 224 14.68 -5.16 -8.68
N ALA A 225 15.22 -4.24 -9.49
CA ALA A 225 15.20 -4.29 -10.95
C ALA A 225 16.48 -4.90 -11.55
N ASP A 226 17.48 -5.24 -10.75
CA ASP A 226 18.68 -5.94 -11.19
C ASP A 226 18.37 -7.42 -11.44
N VAL A 227 17.68 -7.67 -12.56
CA VAL A 227 17.19 -9.00 -12.95
C VAL A 227 17.70 -9.32 -14.36
N PRO A 228 18.26 -10.53 -14.58
CA PRO A 228 18.67 -10.94 -15.92
C PRO A 228 17.49 -10.94 -16.91
N VAL A 229 17.66 -10.24 -18.03
CA VAL A 229 16.68 -10.16 -19.12
C VAL A 229 17.16 -11.02 -20.30
N ASN A 230 16.27 -11.89 -20.80
CA ASN A 230 16.51 -12.63 -22.03
C ASN A 230 16.15 -11.75 -23.25
N TRP A 231 17.11 -10.94 -23.69
CA TRP A 231 16.97 -10.03 -24.83
C TRP A 231 16.49 -10.70 -26.12
N GLY A 232 16.83 -11.97 -26.33
CA GLY A 232 16.39 -12.74 -27.50
C GLY A 232 14.88 -13.02 -27.55
N ARG A 233 14.18 -12.86 -26.43
CA ARG A 233 12.73 -13.10 -26.31
C ARG A 233 11.92 -11.81 -26.10
N VAL A 234 12.58 -10.67 -25.91
CA VAL A 234 11.91 -9.36 -25.73
C VAL A 234 11.08 -8.98 -26.96
N GLY A 235 11.61 -9.21 -28.16
CA GLY A 235 10.87 -8.96 -29.40
C GLY A 235 9.62 -9.84 -29.56
N ASP A 236 9.67 -11.10 -29.08
CA ASP A 236 8.49 -11.98 -29.08
C ASP A 236 7.45 -11.50 -28.06
N LEU A 237 7.87 -10.94 -26.93
CA LEU A 237 6.97 -10.40 -25.90
C LEU A 237 6.19 -9.19 -26.39
N THR A 238 6.84 -8.24 -27.09
CA THR A 238 6.19 -7.01 -27.57
C THR A 238 5.11 -7.26 -28.62
N ILE A 239 5.24 -8.33 -29.41
CA ILE A 239 4.25 -8.77 -30.40
C ILE A 239 3.29 -9.86 -29.88
N GLY A 240 3.35 -10.19 -28.58
CA GLY A 240 2.44 -11.13 -27.92
C GLY A 240 2.68 -12.61 -28.22
N ARG A 241 3.88 -13.00 -28.68
CA ARG A 241 4.29 -14.39 -28.98
C ARG A 241 5.06 -15.08 -27.86
N ALA A 242 5.48 -14.36 -26.83
CA ALA A 242 6.12 -14.90 -25.63
C ALA A 242 5.40 -14.44 -24.37
N ALA A 243 5.47 -15.24 -23.32
CA ALA A 243 5.03 -14.85 -21.99
C ALA A 243 6.12 -14.04 -21.29
N VAL A 244 5.75 -13.24 -20.28
CA VAL A 244 6.72 -12.49 -19.48
C VAL A 244 7.76 -13.42 -18.83
N GLY A 245 7.34 -14.61 -18.39
CA GLY A 245 8.24 -15.62 -17.83
C GLY A 245 9.30 -16.15 -18.79
N ASP A 246 9.14 -15.96 -20.10
CA ASP A 246 10.15 -16.34 -21.10
C ASP A 246 11.27 -15.28 -21.22
N VAL A 247 10.98 -14.05 -20.78
CA VAL A 247 11.89 -12.90 -20.85
C VAL A 247 12.62 -12.69 -19.53
N VAL A 248 11.92 -12.89 -18.40
CA VAL A 248 12.42 -12.59 -17.05
C VAL A 248 11.92 -13.63 -16.04
N ASP A 249 12.75 -13.92 -15.05
CA ASP A 249 12.36 -14.74 -13.90
C ASP A 249 11.31 -14.01 -13.04
N MET A 250 10.06 -14.46 -13.12
CA MET A 250 8.91 -13.91 -12.39
C MET A 250 9.13 -13.87 -10.87
N THR A 251 9.92 -14.80 -10.32
CA THR A 251 10.18 -14.84 -8.88
C THR A 251 11.10 -13.70 -8.45
N ARG A 252 12.02 -13.29 -9.33
CA ARG A 252 12.96 -12.18 -9.08
C ARG A 252 12.32 -10.81 -9.24
N ILE A 253 11.34 -10.65 -10.14
CA ILE A 253 10.59 -9.39 -10.28
C ILE A 253 9.40 -9.25 -9.33
N ALA A 254 9.02 -10.31 -8.61
CA ALA A 254 7.91 -10.28 -7.67
C ALA A 254 7.99 -9.13 -6.63
N PRO A 255 9.17 -8.78 -6.07
CA PRO A 255 9.29 -7.61 -5.19
C PRO A 255 8.91 -6.29 -5.86
N LEU A 256 9.36 -6.07 -7.10
CA LEU A 256 9.02 -4.86 -7.86
C LEU A 256 7.52 -4.84 -8.23
N GLY A 257 6.97 -6.00 -8.62
CA GLY A 257 5.53 -6.14 -8.86
C GLY A 257 4.68 -5.84 -7.63
N ARG A 258 5.10 -6.26 -6.43
CA ARG A 258 4.43 -5.91 -5.16
C ARG A 258 4.51 -4.41 -4.88
N MET A 259 5.70 -3.82 -5.04
CA MET A 259 5.89 -2.37 -4.89
C MET A 259 5.01 -1.56 -5.85
N ALA A 260 4.94 -1.97 -7.12
CA ALA A 260 4.04 -1.37 -8.10
C ALA A 260 2.56 -1.58 -7.74
N GLY A 261 2.18 -2.75 -7.20
CA GLY A 261 0.84 -3.00 -6.69
C GLY A 261 0.45 -2.08 -5.53
N ASP A 262 1.31 -2.00 -4.50
CA ASP A 262 1.12 -1.12 -3.34
C ASP A 262 1.03 0.35 -3.78
N PHE A 263 1.88 0.77 -4.72
CA PHE A 263 1.84 2.14 -5.24
C PHE A 263 0.60 2.41 -6.11
N GLY A 264 0.19 1.43 -6.91
CA GLY A 264 -1.07 1.52 -7.65
C GLY A 264 -2.27 1.67 -6.74
N GLN A 265 -2.25 1.01 -5.58
CA GLN A 265 -3.29 1.16 -4.57
C GLN A 265 -3.31 2.59 -4.01
N ILE A 266 -2.14 3.16 -3.69
CA ILE A 266 -2.02 4.58 -3.28
C ILE A 266 -2.65 5.50 -4.34
N VAL A 267 -2.24 5.36 -5.60
CA VAL A 267 -2.69 6.21 -6.72
C VAL A 267 -4.20 6.09 -6.96
N THR A 268 -4.76 4.88 -6.85
CA THR A 268 -6.20 4.64 -7.07
C THR A 268 -7.08 5.09 -5.91
N ARG A 269 -6.54 5.15 -4.68
CA ARG A 269 -7.25 5.65 -3.48
C ARG A 269 -7.17 7.16 -3.30
N THR A 270 -6.20 7.79 -3.97
CA THR A 270 -5.94 9.24 -3.90
C THR A 270 -6.10 9.84 -5.30
N SER A 271 -4.99 10.21 -5.92
CA SER A 271 -4.85 10.56 -7.32
C SER A 271 -3.41 10.20 -7.75
N PRO A 272 -3.09 10.13 -9.05
CA PRO A 272 -1.71 9.90 -9.47
C PRO A 272 -0.74 10.98 -8.97
N ALA A 273 -1.19 12.25 -8.91
CA ALA A 273 -0.36 13.34 -8.42
C ALA A 273 -0.07 13.21 -6.92
N ASP A 274 -1.11 12.90 -6.15
CA ASP A 274 -1.02 12.69 -4.71
C ASP A 274 -0.21 11.44 -4.35
N GLY A 275 -0.31 10.38 -5.14
CA GLY A 275 0.55 9.22 -4.99
C GLY A 275 2.01 9.57 -5.15
N ILE A 276 2.37 10.32 -6.19
CA ILE A 276 3.76 10.76 -6.41
C ILE A 276 4.23 11.67 -5.26
N ARG A 277 3.39 12.56 -4.74
CA ARG A 277 3.71 13.37 -3.53
C ARG A 277 4.03 12.48 -2.33
N LEU A 278 3.21 11.45 -2.10
CA LEU A 278 3.39 10.52 -0.98
C LEU A 278 4.68 9.71 -1.07
N LEU A 279 5.30 9.58 -2.25
CA LEU A 279 6.62 8.95 -2.38
C LEU A 279 7.70 9.68 -1.60
N ALA A 280 7.57 10.99 -1.33
CA ALA A 280 8.49 11.73 -0.47
C ALA A 280 8.60 11.13 0.95
N HIS A 281 7.65 10.29 1.36
CA HIS A 281 7.64 9.60 2.64
C HIS A 281 8.01 8.11 2.56
N VAL A 282 8.39 7.61 1.38
CA VAL A 282 8.68 6.20 1.13
C VAL A 282 10.17 5.99 0.90
N ASP A 283 10.83 5.18 1.73
CA ASP A 283 12.26 4.86 1.55
C ASP A 283 12.49 3.47 0.93
N ASN A 284 11.51 2.57 1.02
CA ASN A 284 11.60 1.19 0.57
C ASN A 284 10.19 0.57 0.38
N GLY A 285 10.13 -0.68 -0.08
CA GLY A 285 8.87 -1.38 -0.30
C GLY A 285 8.01 -1.57 0.96
N ALA A 286 8.61 -1.72 2.16
CA ALA A 286 7.83 -1.84 3.39
C ALA A 286 7.15 -0.52 3.78
N ASP A 287 7.80 0.61 3.52
CA ASP A 287 7.18 1.93 3.67
C ASP A 287 6.07 2.15 2.66
N MET A 288 6.25 1.71 1.42
CA MET A 288 5.23 1.80 0.37
C MET A 288 3.95 1.05 0.77
N ALA A 289 4.10 -0.19 1.26
CA ALA A 289 2.98 -0.96 1.81
C ALA A 289 2.32 -0.28 3.02
N ARG A 290 3.11 0.39 3.88
CA ARG A 290 2.57 1.18 5.01
C ARG A 290 1.77 2.37 4.53
N VAL A 291 2.27 3.12 3.56
CA VAL A 291 1.55 4.25 2.96
C VAL A 291 0.27 3.77 2.29
N ALA A 292 0.31 2.67 1.53
CA ALA A 292 -0.87 2.06 0.91
C ALA A 292 -1.99 1.75 1.92
N ARG A 293 -1.64 1.18 3.08
CA ARG A 293 -2.60 0.93 4.17
C ARG A 293 -3.17 2.20 4.77
N VAL A 294 -2.36 3.25 4.92
CA VAL A 294 -2.85 4.54 5.40
C VAL A 294 -3.79 5.18 4.37
N THR A 295 -3.45 5.11 3.08
CA THR A 295 -4.30 5.66 2.00
C THR A 295 -5.59 4.87 1.81
N ASP A 296 -5.62 3.57 2.12
CA ASP A 296 -6.88 2.81 2.15
C ASP A 296 -7.85 3.34 3.21
N ALA A 297 -7.33 3.80 4.35
CA ALA A 297 -8.14 4.30 5.46
C ALA A 297 -8.53 5.78 5.29
N VAL A 298 -7.62 6.60 4.77
CA VAL A 298 -7.76 8.06 4.74
C VAL A 298 -8.13 8.58 3.35
N GLY A 299 -7.89 7.80 2.29
CA GLY A 299 -8.18 8.19 0.91
C GLY A 299 -7.45 9.48 0.53
N VAL A 300 -8.17 10.37 -0.16
CA VAL A 300 -7.68 11.65 -0.71
C VAL A 300 -7.07 12.59 0.32
N ASP A 301 -7.36 12.44 1.61
CA ASP A 301 -6.79 13.26 2.67
C ASP A 301 -5.38 12.80 3.10
N ALA A 302 -4.88 11.69 2.55
CA ALA A 302 -3.60 11.10 2.95
C ALA A 302 -2.40 12.03 2.72
N PRO A 303 -2.20 12.68 1.54
CA PRO A 303 -1.07 13.59 1.32
C PRO A 303 -1.01 14.68 2.38
N ARG A 304 -2.13 15.36 2.63
CA ARG A 304 -2.26 16.38 3.65
C ARG A 304 -1.97 15.85 5.06
N THR A 305 -2.44 14.64 5.36
CA THR A 305 -2.19 13.98 6.65
C THR A 305 -0.69 13.74 6.86
N PHE A 306 0.01 13.26 5.84
CA PHE A 306 1.45 13.06 5.88
C PHE A 306 2.23 14.38 5.94
N GLU A 307 1.77 15.41 5.24
CA GLU A 307 2.40 16.74 5.23
C GLU A 307 2.33 17.41 6.62
N VAL A 308 1.14 17.36 7.25
CA VAL A 308 0.93 17.96 8.57
C VAL A 308 1.66 17.18 9.67
N LEU A 309 1.48 15.86 9.72
CA LEU A 309 1.97 15.03 10.83
C LEU A 309 3.40 14.51 10.66
N GLY A 310 3.88 14.42 9.41
CA GLY A 310 5.10 13.74 9.05
C GLY A 310 5.01 12.21 9.10
N LYS A 311 5.89 11.55 8.34
CA LYS A 311 6.00 10.09 8.22
C LYS A 311 6.00 9.36 9.57
N SER A 312 6.87 9.76 10.49
CA SER A 312 7.08 9.02 11.75
C SER A 312 5.85 9.00 12.65
N ARG A 313 5.09 10.10 12.70
CA ARG A 313 3.88 10.18 13.52
C ARG A 313 2.73 9.41 12.89
N VAL A 314 2.54 9.52 11.58
CA VAL A 314 1.54 8.72 10.84
C VAL A 314 1.79 7.24 11.02
N PHE A 315 3.02 6.78 10.82
CA PHE A 315 3.37 5.36 10.98
C PHE A 315 3.21 4.87 12.41
N ARG A 316 3.54 5.69 13.41
CA ARG A 316 3.32 5.34 14.83
C ARG A 316 1.82 5.19 15.14
N ILE A 317 0.97 6.08 14.64
CA ILE A 317 -0.49 5.99 14.83
C ILE A 317 -1.04 4.73 14.14
N ALA A 318 -0.61 4.48 12.90
CA ALA A 318 -1.01 3.29 12.14
C ALA A 318 -0.54 1.98 12.79
N ALA A 319 0.68 1.96 13.34
CA ALA A 319 1.24 0.78 14.00
C ALA A 319 0.50 0.45 15.30
N ARG A 320 0.18 1.44 16.14
CA ARG A 320 -0.57 1.22 17.39
C ARG A 320 -1.89 0.52 17.17
N LEU A 321 -2.63 0.91 16.13
CA LEU A 321 -3.88 0.24 15.78
C LEU A 321 -3.68 -1.18 15.25
N SER A 322 -2.56 -1.44 14.60
CA SER A 322 -2.23 -2.79 14.09
C SER A 322 -1.88 -3.74 15.24
N ASP A 323 -1.17 -3.28 16.26
CA ASP A 323 -0.81 -4.07 17.44
C ASP A 323 -2.05 -4.51 18.23
N ASP A 324 -3.08 -3.66 18.32
CA ASP A 324 -4.36 -4.01 18.94
C ASP A 324 -5.08 -5.14 18.17
N VAL A 325 -4.99 -5.13 16.83
CA VAL A 325 -5.53 -6.19 15.98
C VAL A 325 -4.72 -7.49 16.10
N PHE A 326 -3.39 -7.41 16.13
CA PHE A 326 -2.53 -8.58 16.35
C PHE A 326 -2.73 -9.18 17.75
N ALA A 327 -2.93 -8.35 18.77
CA ALA A 327 -3.27 -8.81 20.12
C ALA A 327 -4.61 -9.53 20.13
N ALA A 328 -5.62 -9.03 19.40
CA ALA A 328 -6.91 -9.69 19.25
C ALA A 328 -6.80 -11.04 18.52
N ILE A 329 -6.08 -11.10 17.40
CA ILE A 329 -5.86 -12.35 16.63
C ILE A 329 -5.06 -13.35 17.47
N THR A 330 -4.00 -12.90 18.14
CA THR A 330 -3.20 -13.74 19.04
C THR A 330 -4.04 -14.27 20.20
N GLY A 331 -4.93 -13.45 20.75
CA GLY A 331 -5.91 -13.87 21.76
C GLY A 331 -6.83 -14.99 21.24
N ILE A 332 -7.31 -14.89 20.00
CA ILE A 332 -8.12 -15.94 19.35
C ILE A 332 -7.30 -17.23 19.14
N LEU A 333 -6.05 -17.12 18.67
CA LEU A 333 -5.19 -18.28 18.46
C LEU A 333 -4.78 -18.96 19.77
N LEU A 334 -4.52 -18.20 20.83
CA LEU A 334 -4.23 -18.72 22.16
C LEU A 334 -5.44 -19.46 22.74
N LEU A 335 -6.64 -18.91 22.54
CA LEU A 335 -7.88 -19.59 22.89
C LEU A 335 -8.01 -20.92 22.14
N ALA A 336 -7.75 -20.94 20.83
CA ALA A 336 -7.76 -22.16 20.03
C ALA A 336 -6.69 -23.18 20.47
N GLY A 337 -5.50 -22.72 20.86
CA GLY A 337 -4.44 -23.56 21.41
C GLY A 337 -4.82 -24.20 22.75
N GLN A 338 -5.51 -23.45 23.63
CA GLN A 338 -6.02 -23.96 24.89
C GLN A 338 -7.02 -25.12 24.67
N TRP A 339 -7.85 -25.01 23.64
CA TRP A 339 -8.77 -26.06 23.21
C TRP A 339 -8.06 -27.32 22.70
N ALA A 340 -7.05 -27.16 21.85
CA ALA A 340 -6.27 -28.27 21.33
C ALA A 340 -5.55 -29.03 22.45
N ALA A 341 -5.00 -28.31 23.45
CA ALA A 341 -4.36 -28.91 24.61
C ALA A 341 -5.35 -29.73 25.48
N LEU A 342 -6.57 -29.21 25.69
CA LEU A 342 -7.62 -29.93 26.41
C LEU A 342 -8.05 -31.21 25.69
N LEU A 343 -8.24 -31.16 24.36
CA LEU A 343 -8.61 -32.31 23.55
C LEU A 343 -7.49 -33.36 23.47
N GLY A 344 -6.24 -32.92 23.29
CA GLY A 344 -5.07 -33.79 23.28
C GLY A 344 -4.87 -34.51 24.62
N GLY A 345 -5.06 -33.81 25.74
CA GLY A 345 -5.05 -34.42 27.07
C GLY A 345 -6.13 -35.48 27.23
N TRP A 346 -7.31 -35.25 26.68
CA TRP A 346 -8.42 -36.22 26.71
C TRP A 346 -8.13 -37.46 25.85
N ALA A 347 -7.60 -37.28 24.64
CA ALA A 347 -7.22 -38.36 23.74
C ALA A 347 -6.08 -39.23 24.29
N ALA A 348 -5.05 -38.61 24.88
CA ALA A 348 -3.94 -39.33 25.51
C ALA A 348 -4.41 -40.18 26.70
N GLN A 349 -5.29 -39.63 27.54
CA GLN A 349 -5.89 -40.37 28.66
C GLN A 349 -6.77 -41.53 28.17
N PHE A 350 -7.48 -41.36 27.07
CA PHE A 350 -8.28 -42.43 26.45
C PHE A 350 -7.39 -43.52 25.86
N GLY A 351 -6.36 -43.16 25.09
CA GLY A 351 -5.39 -44.09 24.51
C GLY A 351 -4.68 -44.94 25.57
N LEU A 352 -4.21 -44.31 26.65
CA LEU A 352 -3.59 -45.03 27.78
C LEU A 352 -4.56 -45.99 28.48
N ARG A 353 -5.86 -45.68 28.54
CA ARG A 353 -6.88 -46.58 29.09
C ARG A 353 -7.14 -47.78 28.18
N VAL A 354 -7.18 -47.57 26.87
CA VAL A 354 -7.35 -48.66 25.89
C VAL A 354 -6.14 -49.58 25.91
N LEU A 355 -4.93 -49.02 25.89
CA LEU A 355 -3.67 -49.79 25.90
C LEU A 355 -3.49 -50.61 27.19
N ARG A 356 -3.89 -50.05 28.35
CA ARG A 356 -3.90 -50.79 29.62
C ARG A 356 -4.93 -51.91 29.68
N ARG A 357 -6.00 -51.82 28.88
CA ARG A 357 -7.03 -52.88 28.78
C ARG A 357 -6.61 -53.99 27.83
N SER A 358 -5.82 -53.70 26.80
CA SER A 358 -5.32 -54.71 25.87
C SER A 358 -4.10 -55.49 26.37
N LEU A 359 -3.39 -54.97 27.38
CA LEU A 359 -2.25 -55.63 28.03
C LEU A 359 -2.64 -56.48 29.26
N ARG A 360 -3.94 -56.61 29.54
CA ARG A 360 -4.51 -57.46 30.60
C ARG A 360 -5.30 -58.59 29.98
#